data_AF-A0A833RXA6-F1
#
_entry.id   AF-A0A833RXA6-F1
#
_cell.length_a   1.000
_cell.length_b   1.000
_cell.length_c   1.000
_cell.angle_alpha   90.00
_cell.angle_beta   90.00
_cell.angle_gamma   90.00
#
_symmetry.space_group_name_H-M   'P 1'
#
loop_
_entity.id
_entity.type
_entity.pdbx_description
1 polymer ?
#
loop_
_entity_poly.entity_id
_entity_poly.type
_entity_poly.pdbx_seq_one_letter_code
_entity_poly.pdbx_strand_id
1 'polypeptide(L)'
;MFYCYSRNRYILLHYIKQFYSDLRFNNIAELRPGSFHSLTDLHTLLLSDNHIRHLAPRTFEGASNLKILYLYKNRLERISPGAFSGLAKLEQLYLHFNRLKEIKKGTFNDLPSLERLFLHSNMLHHLPADAFHNVGPMTRLRLDSNALVCDCNLVWLVQRLQSKPSEMAAFCQSPNEMRGRSLTTMSMDDFHCS
;
A
#
# COMPACT_ATOMS: atom_id res chain seq x y z
N MET A 1 21.26 -17.43 -8.19
CA MET A 1 21.49 -17.27 -6.74
C MET A 1 22.23 -15.95 -6.57
N PHE A 2 21.52 -14.87 -6.26
CA PHE A 2 22.10 -13.52 -6.24
C PHE A 2 22.53 -13.18 -4.81
N TYR A 3 23.84 -13.14 -4.59
CA TYR A 3 24.44 -12.46 -3.46
C TYR A 3 25.10 -11.19 -4.01
N CYS A 4 24.74 -10.02 -3.49
CA CYS A 4 25.53 -8.81 -3.70
C CYS A 4 26.26 -8.50 -2.39
N TYR A 5 27.51 -8.96 -2.29
CA TYR A 5 28.44 -8.46 -1.28
C TYR A 5 29.07 -7.17 -1.82
N SER A 6 28.85 -6.07 -1.10
CA SER A 6 29.58 -4.82 -1.32
C SER A 6 30.97 -4.90 -0.72
N ARG A 7 32.02 -4.76 -1.55
CA ARG A 7 33.35 -4.26 -1.15
C ARG A 7 34.11 -3.80 -2.40
N ASN A 8 34.02 -2.49 -2.68
CA ASN A 8 34.90 -1.65 -3.51
C ASN A 8 35.70 -2.28 -4.68
N ARG A 9 35.30 -1.96 -5.93
CA ARG A 9 36.06 -1.14 -6.92
C ARG A 9 35.29 -1.16 -8.26
N TYR A 10 34.80 0.00 -8.67
CA TYR A 10 34.24 0.34 -10.00
C TYR A 10 33.23 -0.66 -10.61
N ILE A 11 31.93 -0.40 -10.43
CA ILE A 11 30.90 -1.00 -11.30
C ILE A 11 30.49 0.06 -12.33
N LEU A 12 30.86 -0.14 -13.60
CA LEU A 12 30.24 0.54 -14.73
C LEU A 12 28.76 0.13 -14.79
N LEU A 13 27.86 0.92 -14.20
CA LEU A 13 26.39 0.75 -14.30
C LEU A 13 25.82 1.61 -15.43
N HIS A 14 26.40 1.57 -16.63
CA HIS A 14 25.87 2.33 -17.77
C HIS A 14 25.02 1.51 -18.76
N TYR A 15 24.75 0.21 -18.52
CA TYR A 15 24.10 -0.64 -19.54
C TYR A 15 23.08 -1.70 -19.08
N ILE A 16 22.64 -1.74 -17.82
CA ILE A 16 21.58 -2.66 -17.40
C ILE A 16 20.31 -1.86 -17.09
N LYS A 17 19.29 -1.97 -17.96
CA LYS A 17 17.93 -1.56 -17.64
C LYS A 17 17.49 -2.30 -16.38
N GLN A 18 17.44 -1.62 -15.25
CA GLN A 18 17.15 -2.26 -13.98
C GLN A 18 15.63 -2.37 -13.77
N PHE A 19 15.02 -3.42 -14.32
CA PHE A 19 13.60 -3.72 -14.15
C PHE A 19 13.21 -4.08 -12.71
N TYR A 20 14.18 -4.47 -11.89
CA TYR A 20 13.96 -4.98 -10.54
C TYR A 20 15.08 -4.51 -9.59
N SER A 21 14.71 -4.09 -8.38
CA SER A 21 15.63 -3.72 -7.31
C SER A 21 15.25 -4.44 -6.02
N ASP A 22 16.20 -5.22 -5.48
CA ASP A 22 16.05 -5.94 -4.20
C ASP A 22 16.81 -5.21 -3.10
N LEU A 23 16.08 -4.65 -2.15
CA LEU A 23 16.61 -3.97 -0.97
C LEU A 23 16.08 -4.62 0.32
N ARG A 24 15.58 -5.86 0.25
CA ARG A 24 15.04 -6.57 1.43
C ARG A 24 16.11 -6.94 2.45
N PHE A 25 15.68 -7.20 3.68
CA PHE A 25 16.55 -7.69 4.77
C PHE A 25 17.75 -6.76 5.05
N ASN A 26 17.54 -5.46 4.89
CA ASN A 26 18.51 -4.44 5.23
C ASN A 26 18.04 -3.65 6.46
N ASN A 27 18.86 -2.68 6.88
CA ASN A 27 18.56 -1.79 8.01
C ASN A 27 18.03 -0.43 7.54
N ILE A 28 17.32 -0.37 6.41
CA ILE A 28 16.81 0.89 5.88
C ILE A 28 15.74 1.43 6.82
N ALA A 29 16.03 2.54 7.48
CA ALA A 29 15.09 3.22 8.39
C ALA A 29 14.32 4.36 7.70
N GLU A 30 14.90 4.93 6.65
CA GLU A 30 14.38 6.09 5.94
C GLU A 30 14.65 5.98 4.43
N LEU A 31 13.70 6.46 3.64
CA LEU A 31 13.83 6.64 2.21
C LEU A 31 13.81 8.14 1.91
N ARG A 32 14.86 8.64 1.26
CA ARG A 32 14.92 10.05 0.91
C ARG A 32 14.11 10.30 -0.38
N PRO A 33 13.35 11.40 -0.48
CA PRO A 33 12.76 11.81 -1.75
C PRO A 33 13.81 11.85 -2.86
N GLY A 34 13.46 11.34 -4.04
CA GLY A 34 14.38 11.26 -5.18
C GLY A 34 15.42 10.14 -5.13
N SER A 35 15.43 9.27 -4.10
CA SER A 35 16.33 8.09 -4.08
C SER A 35 16.16 7.14 -5.27
N PHE A 36 15.06 7.24 -6.02
CA PHE A 36 14.75 6.39 -7.16
C PHE A 36 14.65 7.18 -8.49
N HIS A 37 15.10 8.44 -8.53
CA HIS A 37 14.91 9.32 -9.69
C HIS A 37 15.51 8.73 -10.99
N SER A 38 16.65 8.05 -10.88
CA SER A 38 17.38 7.49 -12.02
C SER A 38 16.92 6.09 -12.41
N LEU A 39 15.96 5.51 -11.69
CA LEU A 39 15.48 4.14 -11.91
C LEU A 39 14.23 4.14 -12.79
N THR A 40 14.31 4.81 -13.94
CA THR A 40 13.17 5.03 -14.84
C THR A 40 12.61 3.72 -15.40
N ASP A 41 13.42 2.68 -15.56
CA ASP A 41 13.00 1.37 -16.06
C ASP A 41 12.57 0.39 -14.94
N LEU A 42 12.52 0.83 -13.68
CA LEU A 42 12.18 -0.03 -12.54
C LEU A 42 10.70 -0.42 -12.55
N HIS A 43 10.43 -1.72 -12.57
CA HIS A 43 9.09 -2.30 -12.52
C HIS A 43 8.76 -2.91 -11.15
N THR A 44 9.76 -3.44 -10.44
CA THR A 44 9.56 -4.08 -9.14
C THR A 44 10.57 -3.59 -8.13
N LEU A 45 10.08 -3.11 -6.98
CA LEU A 45 10.91 -2.64 -5.88
C LEU A 45 10.59 -3.45 -4.62
N LEU A 46 11.59 -4.17 -4.11
CA LEU A 46 11.48 -4.92 -2.87
C LEU A 46 12.13 -4.17 -1.72
N LEU A 47 11.32 -3.68 -0.78
CA LEU A 47 11.74 -2.99 0.43
C LEU A 47 11.23 -3.70 1.70
N SER A 48 10.75 -4.94 1.58
CA SER A 48 10.26 -5.70 2.73
C SER A 48 11.35 -6.01 3.74
N ASP A 49 10.96 -6.35 4.97
CA ASP A 49 11.88 -6.79 6.01
C ASP A 49 13.00 -5.75 6.28
N ASN A 50 12.60 -4.48 6.41
CA ASN A 50 13.46 -3.34 6.74
C ASN A 50 12.94 -2.63 8.01
N HIS A 51 13.37 -1.40 8.28
CA HIS A 51 12.99 -0.63 9.47
C HIS A 51 12.31 0.70 9.11
N ILE A 52 11.72 0.80 7.92
CA ILE A 52 11.12 2.03 7.41
C ILE A 52 9.94 2.41 8.29
N ARG A 53 9.94 3.65 8.81
CA ARG A 53 8.89 4.15 9.71
C ARG A 53 7.90 5.08 9.05
N HIS A 54 8.36 5.86 8.07
CA HIS A 54 7.57 6.90 7.43
C HIS A 54 7.86 6.95 5.93
N LEU A 55 6.82 7.23 5.15
CA LEU A 55 6.96 7.62 3.74
C LEU A 55 6.63 9.10 3.60
N ALA A 56 7.58 9.87 3.10
CA ALA A 56 7.42 11.28 2.78
C ALA A 56 6.72 11.44 1.41
N PRO A 57 6.14 12.61 1.11
CA PRO A 57 5.68 12.90 -0.24
C PRO A 57 6.81 12.70 -1.26
N ARG A 58 6.48 12.21 -2.46
CA ARG A 58 7.46 12.01 -3.55
C ARG A 58 8.61 11.03 -3.21
N THR A 59 8.41 10.12 -2.25
CA THR A 59 9.43 9.12 -1.89
C THR A 59 9.87 8.29 -3.10
N PHE A 60 8.94 7.94 -4.00
CA PHE A 60 9.19 7.12 -5.20
C PHE A 60 9.26 7.93 -6.50
N GLU A 61 9.52 9.23 -6.42
CA GLU A 61 9.62 10.10 -7.59
C GLU A 61 10.67 9.59 -8.60
N GLY A 62 10.29 9.57 -9.88
CA GLY A 62 11.09 9.07 -11.00
C GLY A 62 10.96 7.57 -11.28
N ALA A 63 10.39 6.77 -10.38
CA ALA A 63 10.06 5.36 -10.62
C ALA A 63 8.71 5.19 -11.36
N SER A 64 8.51 5.94 -12.45
CA SER A 64 7.21 6.04 -13.15
C SER A 64 6.76 4.73 -13.83
N ASN A 65 7.67 3.78 -14.04
CA ASN A 65 7.37 2.45 -14.57
C ASN A 65 7.12 1.39 -13.47
N LEU A 66 7.12 1.77 -12.20
CA LEU A 66 6.95 0.84 -11.09
C LEU A 66 5.55 0.22 -11.11
N LYS A 67 5.51 -1.11 -11.14
CA LYS A 67 4.30 -1.94 -11.13
C LYS A 67 4.06 -2.63 -9.80
N ILE A 68 5.12 -3.04 -9.12
CA ILE A 68 5.03 -3.83 -7.88
C ILE A 68 5.92 -3.24 -6.80
N LEU A 69 5.32 -2.88 -5.67
CA LEU A 69 6.02 -2.32 -4.52
C LEU A 69 5.77 -3.15 -3.27
N TYR A 70 6.86 -3.71 -2.72
CA TYR A 70 6.82 -4.46 -1.47
C TYR A 70 7.37 -3.65 -0.32
N LEU A 71 6.52 -3.30 0.63
CA LEU A 71 6.84 -2.58 1.87
C LEU A 71 6.41 -3.35 3.12
N TYR A 72 5.99 -4.60 2.96
CA TYR A 72 5.52 -5.44 4.07
C TYR A 72 6.64 -5.75 5.07
N LYS A 73 6.28 -6.08 6.32
CA LYS A 73 7.25 -6.33 7.41
C LYS A 73 8.25 -5.18 7.58
N ASN A 74 7.73 -3.96 7.60
CA ASN A 74 8.46 -2.76 8.02
C ASN A 74 7.90 -2.27 9.37
N ARG A 75 8.18 -1.02 9.72
CA ARG A 75 7.67 -0.35 10.92
C ARG A 75 6.85 0.87 10.54
N LEU A 76 6.18 0.85 9.37
CA LEU A 76 5.47 2.02 8.86
C LEU A 76 4.36 2.41 9.82
N GLU A 77 4.49 3.59 10.40
CA GLU A 77 3.51 4.21 11.29
C GLU A 77 2.68 5.25 10.53
N ARG A 78 3.27 5.89 9.51
CA ARG A 78 2.66 6.98 8.74
C ARG A 78 3.05 6.93 7.26
N ILE A 79 2.07 7.14 6.39
CA ILE A 79 2.28 7.41 4.97
C ILE A 79 1.73 8.80 4.71
N SER A 80 2.57 9.68 4.19
CA SER A 80 2.14 11.05 3.87
C SER A 80 1.32 11.08 2.59
N PRO A 81 0.33 11.97 2.46
CA PRO A 81 -0.33 12.23 1.19
C PRO A 81 0.71 12.51 0.08
N GLY A 82 0.52 11.92 -1.09
CA GLY A 82 1.46 12.04 -2.21
C GLY A 82 2.75 11.22 -2.07
N ALA A 83 2.87 10.32 -1.10
CA ALA A 83 4.03 9.41 -1.02
C ALA A 83 4.19 8.53 -2.26
N PHE A 84 3.07 8.14 -2.88
CA PHE A 84 3.00 7.33 -4.11
C PHE A 84 2.74 8.16 -5.37
N SER A 85 2.88 9.49 -5.31
CA SER A 85 2.63 10.37 -6.45
C SER A 85 3.53 10.02 -7.65
N GLY A 86 2.95 9.99 -8.85
CA GLY A 86 3.65 9.66 -10.09
C GLY A 86 3.72 8.16 -10.41
N LEU A 87 3.23 7.28 -9.51
CA LEU A 87 3.21 5.83 -9.72
C LEU A 87 1.96 5.35 -10.48
N ALA A 88 1.68 5.97 -11.63
CA ALA A 88 0.45 5.72 -12.39
C ALA A 88 0.30 4.26 -12.89
N LYS A 89 1.43 3.55 -13.02
CA LYS A 89 1.50 2.15 -13.46
C LYS A 89 1.55 1.13 -12.31
N LEU A 90 1.41 1.58 -11.05
CA LEU A 90 1.48 0.69 -9.90
C LEU A 90 0.25 -0.22 -9.86
N GLU A 91 0.48 -1.52 -10.03
CA GLU A 91 -0.53 -2.57 -10.05
C GLU A 91 -0.71 -3.21 -8.67
N GLN A 92 0.37 -3.29 -7.89
CA GLN A 92 0.42 -4.08 -6.67
C GLN A 92 1.18 -3.37 -5.55
N LEU A 93 0.51 -3.19 -4.41
CA LEU A 93 1.07 -2.54 -3.23
C LEU A 93 0.92 -3.43 -1.98
N TYR A 94 2.05 -3.83 -1.41
CA TYR A 94 2.11 -4.67 -0.23
C TYR A 94 2.55 -3.86 0.99
N LEU A 95 1.61 -3.56 1.90
CA LEU A 95 1.83 -2.78 3.12
C LEU A 95 1.50 -3.57 4.40
N HIS A 96 1.15 -4.84 4.27
CA HIS A 96 0.80 -5.72 5.39
C HIS A 96 1.96 -5.95 6.37
N PHE A 97 1.66 -6.34 7.61
CA PHE A 97 2.64 -6.44 8.71
C PHE A 97 3.43 -5.13 8.92
N ASN A 98 2.71 -4.02 9.05
CA ASN A 98 3.25 -2.72 9.45
C ASN A 98 2.51 -2.22 10.71
N ARG A 99 2.61 -0.92 11.01
CA ARG A 99 2.06 -0.29 12.21
C ARG A 99 1.14 0.87 11.87
N LEU A 100 0.48 0.83 10.71
CA LEU A 100 -0.39 1.91 10.25
C LEU A 100 -1.65 1.96 11.11
N LYS A 101 -1.94 3.12 11.69
CA LYS A 101 -3.16 3.37 12.48
C LYS A 101 -4.26 4.07 11.68
N GLU A 102 -3.87 4.84 10.69
CA GLU A 102 -4.76 5.63 9.84
C GLU A 102 -4.24 5.68 8.41
N ILE A 103 -5.16 5.86 7.47
CA ILE A 103 -4.88 6.28 6.10
C ILE A 103 -5.44 7.70 5.95
N LYS A 104 -4.58 8.65 5.58
CA LYS A 104 -4.99 10.05 5.40
C LYS A 104 -5.63 10.27 4.04
N LYS A 105 -6.46 11.30 3.94
CA LYS A 105 -6.91 11.86 2.67
C LYS A 105 -5.74 12.00 1.69
N GLY A 106 -5.93 11.57 0.46
CA GLY A 106 -4.91 11.66 -0.58
C GLY A 106 -3.73 10.69 -0.47
N THR A 107 -3.76 9.72 0.44
CA THR A 107 -2.64 8.76 0.60
C THR A 107 -2.44 7.91 -0.65
N PHE A 108 -3.52 7.38 -1.24
CA PHE A 108 -3.48 6.50 -2.41
C PHE A 108 -3.97 7.17 -3.70
N ASN A 109 -4.06 8.50 -3.73
CA ASN A 109 -4.56 9.20 -4.91
C ASN A 109 -3.74 8.89 -6.17
N ASP A 110 -4.44 8.87 -7.31
CA ASP A 110 -3.86 8.77 -8.65
C ASP A 110 -3.04 7.49 -8.86
N LEU A 111 -3.60 6.37 -8.41
CA LEU A 111 -3.13 5.02 -8.69
C LEU A 111 -4.13 4.28 -9.60
N PRO A 112 -4.31 4.73 -10.87
CA PRO A 112 -5.37 4.27 -11.77
C PRO A 112 -5.17 2.85 -12.31
N SER A 113 -4.01 2.23 -12.05
CA SER A 113 -3.72 0.84 -12.38
C SER A 113 -3.70 -0.08 -11.16
N LEU A 114 -3.96 0.42 -9.95
CA LEU A 114 -3.85 -0.38 -8.73
C LEU A 114 -4.91 -1.49 -8.69
N GLU A 115 -4.46 -2.73 -8.82
CA GLU A 115 -5.30 -3.92 -8.77
C GLU A 115 -5.31 -4.56 -7.39
N ARG A 116 -4.16 -4.56 -6.71
CA ARG A 116 -3.96 -5.31 -5.46
C ARG A 116 -3.40 -4.44 -4.36
N LEU A 117 -4.14 -4.35 -3.25
CA LEU A 117 -3.74 -3.61 -2.07
C LEU A 117 -3.81 -4.51 -0.83
N PHE A 118 -2.65 -4.74 -0.20
CA PHE A 118 -2.54 -5.56 1.00
C PHE A 118 -2.21 -4.69 2.20
N LEU A 119 -3.20 -4.47 3.07
CA LEU A 119 -3.11 -3.67 4.30
C LEU A 119 -3.37 -4.50 5.57
N HIS A 120 -3.59 -5.81 5.44
CA HIS A 120 -3.82 -6.70 6.58
C HIS A 120 -2.68 -6.69 7.59
N SER A 121 -2.96 -7.07 8.84
CA SER A 121 -1.97 -7.05 9.92
C SER A 121 -1.34 -5.65 10.11
N ASN A 122 -2.20 -4.64 10.21
CA ASN A 122 -1.90 -3.28 10.64
C ASN A 122 -2.82 -2.93 11.84
N MET A 123 -2.99 -1.65 12.16
CA MET A 123 -3.86 -1.16 13.25
C MET A 123 -4.90 -0.16 12.72
N LEU A 124 -5.36 -0.34 11.48
CA LEU A 124 -6.29 0.59 10.83
C LEU A 124 -7.67 0.51 11.48
N HIS A 125 -8.25 1.69 11.74
CA HIS A 125 -9.62 1.82 12.23
C HIS A 125 -10.60 2.20 11.11
N HIS A 126 -10.21 3.16 10.27
CA HIS A 126 -11.06 3.69 9.21
C HIS A 126 -10.31 3.73 7.88
N LEU A 127 -11.06 3.67 6.79
CA LEU A 127 -10.57 3.91 5.44
C LEU A 127 -11.44 5.00 4.79
N PRO A 128 -11.01 6.26 4.81
CA PRO A 128 -11.82 7.33 4.27
C PRO A 128 -11.83 7.27 2.73
N ALA A 129 -13.00 7.50 2.12
CA ALA A 129 -13.17 7.42 0.68
C ALA A 129 -12.23 8.37 -0.09
N ASP A 130 -11.93 9.54 0.49
CA ASP A 130 -11.08 10.57 -0.10
C ASP A 130 -9.58 10.23 -0.06
N ALA A 131 -9.19 9.09 0.53
CA ALA A 131 -7.86 8.52 0.36
C ALA A 131 -7.69 7.77 -0.97
N PHE A 132 -8.79 7.46 -1.67
CA PHE A 132 -8.84 6.56 -2.84
C PHE A 132 -9.35 7.24 -4.12
N HIS A 133 -9.06 8.54 -4.30
CA HIS A 133 -9.43 9.25 -5.52
C HIS A 133 -8.64 8.74 -6.73
N ASN A 134 -9.32 8.43 -7.84
CA ASN A 134 -8.69 7.90 -9.07
C ASN A 134 -7.83 6.64 -8.82
N VAL A 135 -8.34 5.73 -7.98
CA VAL A 135 -7.72 4.42 -7.71
C VAL A 135 -8.55 3.35 -8.38
N GLY A 136 -7.95 2.38 -9.07
CA GLY A 136 -8.68 1.24 -9.61
C GLY A 136 -7.84 0.34 -10.51
N PRO A 137 -8.30 -0.88 -10.85
CA PRO A 137 -9.61 -1.48 -10.56
C PRO A 137 -9.79 -2.01 -9.12
N MET A 138 -8.73 -2.16 -8.34
CA MET A 138 -8.71 -2.72 -6.97
C MET A 138 -9.49 -4.04 -6.84
N THR A 139 -9.12 -5.03 -7.65
CA THR A 139 -9.74 -6.36 -7.71
C THR A 139 -9.40 -7.23 -6.49
N ARG A 140 -8.32 -6.93 -5.75
CA ARG A 140 -8.00 -7.59 -4.49
C ARG A 140 -7.63 -6.60 -3.40
N LEU A 141 -8.31 -6.71 -2.26
CA LEU A 141 -8.08 -5.87 -1.09
C LEU A 141 -8.03 -6.75 0.16
N ARG A 142 -6.96 -6.66 0.95
CA ARG A 142 -6.89 -7.35 2.24
C ARG A 142 -6.76 -6.35 3.37
N LEU A 143 -7.74 -6.36 4.26
CA LEU A 143 -7.84 -5.52 5.45
C LEU A 143 -8.02 -6.34 6.73
N ASP A 144 -8.06 -7.67 6.65
CA ASP A 144 -8.13 -8.56 7.80
C ASP A 144 -7.03 -8.28 8.83
N SER A 145 -7.24 -8.65 10.08
CA SER A 145 -6.28 -8.36 11.17
C SER A 145 -5.96 -6.86 11.30
N ASN A 146 -6.98 -6.00 11.18
CA ASN A 146 -6.99 -4.59 11.55
C ASN A 146 -8.10 -4.34 12.60
N ALA A 147 -8.23 -3.10 13.07
CA ALA A 147 -9.23 -2.68 14.05
C ALA A 147 -10.42 -1.94 13.41
N LEU A 148 -10.92 -2.45 12.28
CA LEU A 148 -11.90 -1.76 11.44
C LEU A 148 -13.19 -1.40 12.19
N VAL A 149 -13.55 -0.13 12.13
CA VAL A 149 -14.84 0.39 12.56
C VAL A 149 -15.76 0.41 11.34
N CYS A 150 -16.85 -0.35 11.43
CA CYS A 150 -17.83 -0.54 10.38
C CYS A 150 -19.05 0.34 10.65
N ASP A 151 -18.88 1.64 10.43
CA ASP A 151 -19.91 2.67 10.49
C ASP A 151 -20.25 3.21 9.08
N CYS A 152 -21.06 4.25 9.00
CA CYS A 152 -21.46 4.84 7.72
C CYS A 152 -20.27 5.32 6.85
N ASN A 153 -19.10 5.62 7.43
CA ASN A 153 -17.94 6.07 6.68
C ASN A 153 -17.28 4.96 5.86
N LEU A 154 -17.65 3.70 6.07
CA LEU A 154 -17.13 2.54 5.33
C LEU A 154 -18.06 2.08 4.20
N VAL A 155 -19.26 2.68 4.06
CA VAL A 155 -20.27 2.31 3.05
C VAL A 155 -19.73 2.35 1.63
N TRP A 156 -18.90 3.35 1.31
CA TRP A 156 -18.29 3.49 -0.03
C TRP A 156 -17.51 2.23 -0.44
N LEU A 157 -16.88 1.55 0.53
CA LEU A 157 -16.08 0.38 0.26
C LEU A 157 -16.99 -0.79 -0.10
N VAL A 158 -18.07 -0.99 0.67
CA VAL A 158 -19.10 -2.00 0.40
C VAL A 158 -19.75 -1.79 -0.98
N GLN A 159 -20.13 -0.55 -1.29
CA GLN A 159 -20.67 -0.17 -2.60
C GLN A 159 -19.72 -0.53 -3.75
N ARG A 160 -18.44 -0.19 -3.58
CA ARG A 160 -17.42 -0.46 -4.59
C ARG A 160 -17.27 -1.96 -4.85
N LEU A 161 -17.38 -2.79 -3.83
CA LEU A 161 -17.21 -4.25 -3.91
C LEU A 161 -18.40 -4.95 -4.57
N GLN A 162 -19.62 -4.46 -4.36
CA GLN A 162 -20.81 -5.03 -5.01
C GLN A 162 -20.76 -4.87 -6.53
N SER A 163 -20.04 -3.86 -7.03
CA SER A 163 -19.94 -3.59 -8.47
C SER A 163 -19.04 -4.57 -9.24
N LYS A 164 -18.13 -5.31 -8.58
CA LYS A 164 -17.17 -6.21 -9.24
C LYS A 164 -16.77 -7.40 -8.36
N PRO A 165 -16.64 -8.62 -8.92
CA PRO A 165 -16.07 -9.74 -8.19
C PRO A 165 -14.65 -9.37 -7.73
N SER A 166 -14.49 -9.26 -6.41
CA SER A 166 -13.26 -8.81 -5.77
C SER A 166 -12.90 -9.82 -4.68
N GLU A 167 -11.65 -10.28 -4.66
CA GLU A 167 -11.16 -11.10 -3.56
C GLU A 167 -10.85 -10.17 -2.38
N MET A 168 -11.74 -10.15 -1.39
CA MET A 168 -11.57 -9.34 -0.20
C MET A 168 -11.59 -10.17 1.09
N ALA A 169 -10.68 -9.83 1.99
CA ALA A 169 -10.71 -10.27 3.38
C ALA A 169 -10.74 -9.03 4.28
N ALA A 170 -11.90 -8.72 4.86
CA ALA A 170 -12.10 -7.57 5.74
C ALA A 170 -13.21 -7.89 6.75
N PHE A 171 -12.87 -7.80 8.04
CA PHE A 171 -13.76 -8.13 9.15
C PHE A 171 -13.88 -6.94 10.10
N CYS A 172 -15.09 -6.66 10.53
CA CYS A 172 -15.37 -5.58 11.47
C CYS A 172 -14.86 -5.93 12.87
N GLN A 173 -14.33 -4.94 13.58
CA GLN A 173 -13.98 -5.03 15.01
C GLN A 173 -14.88 -4.16 15.89
N SER A 174 -15.50 -3.13 15.33
CA SER A 174 -16.41 -2.21 15.98
C SER A 174 -17.49 -1.74 14.99
N PRO A 175 -18.68 -1.31 15.44
CA PRO A 175 -19.20 -1.42 16.80
C PRO A 175 -19.43 -2.89 17.21
N ASN A 176 -19.79 -3.14 18.47
CA ASN A 176 -19.86 -4.49 19.04
C ASN A 176 -20.79 -5.43 18.25
N GLU A 177 -21.88 -4.90 17.73
CA GLU A 177 -22.89 -5.60 16.94
C GLU A 177 -22.34 -6.06 15.57
N MET A 178 -21.32 -5.36 15.07
CA MET A 178 -20.68 -5.68 13.79
C MET A 178 -19.48 -6.61 13.96
N ARG A 179 -18.97 -6.79 15.18
CA ARG A 179 -17.71 -7.48 15.43
C ARG A 179 -17.70 -8.89 14.85
N GLY A 180 -16.69 -9.19 14.04
CA GLY A 180 -16.50 -10.48 13.37
C GLY A 180 -17.28 -10.67 12.07
N ARG A 181 -18.23 -9.77 11.73
CA ARG A 181 -18.93 -9.82 10.43
C ARG A 181 -17.97 -9.50 9.29
N SER A 182 -18.13 -10.20 8.16
CA SER A 182 -17.39 -9.94 6.93
C SER A 182 -18.08 -8.84 6.12
N LEU A 183 -17.30 -7.86 5.63
CA LEU A 183 -17.84 -6.80 4.77
C LEU A 183 -18.46 -7.35 3.47
N THR A 184 -18.04 -8.53 3.00
CA THR A 184 -18.57 -9.15 1.78
C THR A 184 -19.97 -9.74 1.93
N THR A 185 -20.44 -9.93 3.17
CA THR A 185 -21.74 -10.53 3.47
C THR A 185 -22.75 -9.51 4.00
N MET A 186 -22.41 -8.21 3.94
CA MET A 186 -23.19 -7.11 4.50
C MET A 186 -23.79 -6.24 3.39
N SER A 187 -24.92 -5.60 3.68
CA SER A 187 -25.52 -4.59 2.81
C SER A 187 -25.15 -3.18 3.27
N MET A 188 -25.38 -2.17 2.43
CA MET A 188 -25.15 -0.77 2.82
C MET A 188 -26.02 -0.35 4.00
N ASP A 189 -27.22 -0.93 4.13
CA ASP A 189 -28.18 -0.62 5.18
C ASP A 189 -27.73 -1.12 6.55
N ASP A 190 -26.74 -2.03 6.62
CA ASP A 190 -26.15 -2.44 7.89
C ASP A 190 -25.36 -1.27 8.55
N PHE A 191 -24.88 -0.28 7.79
CA PHE A 191 -23.91 0.70 8.27
C PHE A 191 -24.57 2.02 8.67
N HIS A 192 -24.37 2.42 9.92
CA HIS A 192 -24.95 3.65 10.48
C HIS A 192 -23.90 4.46 11.23
N CYS A 193 -24.12 5.77 11.27
CA CYS A 193 -23.44 6.69 12.19
C CYS A 193 -24.49 7.24 13.15
N SER A 194 -24.12 7.41 14.40
CA SER A 194 -24.91 8.11 15.43
C SER A 194 -24.90 9.61 15.22
#